data_AF-A0A5C9DXP3-F1
#
_entry.id   AF-A0A5C9DXP3-F1
#
_cell.length_a   1.000
_cell.length_b   1.000
_cell.length_c   1.000
_cell.angle_alpha   90.00
_cell.angle_beta   90.00
_cell.angle_gamma   90.00
#
_symmetry.space_group_name_H-M   'P 1'
#
loop_
_entity.id
_entity.type
_entity.pdbx_description
1 polymer ?
#
loop_
_entity_poly.entity_id
_entity_poly.type
_entity_poly.pdbx_seq_one_letter_code
_entity_poly.pdbx_strand_id
1 'polypeptide(L)' 'MARLIFLSDSPVGMIQAFREIVHNNASVDEAYEIYEQVPKGL' A
#
# COMPACT_ATOMS: atom_id res chain seq x y z
N MET A 1 -1.03 -9.31 7.82
CA MET A 1 -2.20 -8.41 7.78
C MET A 1 -3.04 -8.69 6.52
N ALA A 2 -3.81 -9.78 6.48
CA ALA A 2 -4.60 -10.10 5.27
C ALA A 2 -5.89 -9.27 5.20
N ARG A 3 -6.63 -9.17 6.31
CA ARG A 3 -7.94 -8.51 6.36
C ARG A 3 -7.92 -7.03 5.97
N LEU A 4 -6.89 -6.28 6.36
CA LEU A 4 -6.78 -4.84 6.06
C LEU A 4 -6.48 -4.55 4.58
N ILE A 5 -5.80 -5.47 3.90
CA ILE A 5 -5.45 -5.32 2.48
C ILE A 5 -6.71 -5.52 1.61
N PHE A 6 -7.46 -6.59 1.86
CA PHE A 6 -8.64 -6.95 1.07
C PHE A 6 -9.90 -6.12 1.41
N LEU A 7 -9.91 -5.39 2.53
CA LEU A 7 -10.96 -4.40 2.83
C LEU A 7 -10.65 -2.99 2.31
N SER A 8 -9.42 -2.75 1.81
CA SER A 8 -9.04 -1.43 1.32
C SER A 8 -9.53 -1.22 -0.11
N ASP A 9 -9.74 0.05 -0.49
CA ASP A 9 -10.18 0.43 -1.84
C ASP A 9 -9.17 0.08 -2.95
N SER A 10 -7.92 -0.24 -2.56
CA SER A 10 -6.85 -0.67 -3.46
C SER A 10 -5.97 -1.71 -2.74
N PRO A 11 -6.33 -3.00 -2.82
CA PRO A 11 -5.53 -4.07 -2.23
C PRO A 11 -4.12 -4.12 -2.82
N VAL A 12 -3.98 -3.80 -4.11
CA VAL A 12 -2.69 -3.77 -4.82
C VAL A 12 -1.81 -2.64 -4.29
N GLY A 13 -2.36 -1.43 -4.13
CA GLY A 13 -1.61 -0.30 -3.56
C GLY A 13 -1.19 -0.56 -2.11
N MET A 14 -2.07 -1.18 -1.31
CA MET A 14 -1.76 -1.50 0.08
C MET A 14 -0.61 -2.51 0.21
N ILE A 15 -0.52 -3.50 -0.68
CA ILE A 15 0.58 -4.47 -0.68
C ILE A 15 1.90 -3.78 -1.05
N GLN A 16 1.89 -2.90 -2.05
CA GLN A 16 3.08 -2.20 -2.51
C GLN A 16 3.62 -1.26 -1.43
N ALA A 17 2.76 -0.42 -0.85
CA ALA A 17 3.10 0.47 0.26
C ALA A 17 3.67 -0.31 1.46
N PHE A 18 3.03 -1.42 1.84
CA PHE A 18 3.49 -2.24 2.94
C PHE A 18 4.84 -2.90 2.66
N ARG A 19 5.07 -3.36 1.42
CA ARG A 19 6.34 -3.97 1.02
C ARG A 19 7.49 -2.96 1.13
N GLU A 20 7.27 -1.72 0.73
CA GLU A 20 8.28 -0.65 0.78
C GLU A 20 8.64 -0.27 2.23
N ILE A 21 7.65 -0.18 3.13
CA ILE A 21 7.91 0.05 4.56
C ILE A 21 8.73 -1.10 5.15
N VAL A 22 8.36 -2.36 4.87
CA VAL A 22 8.98 -3.53 5.51
C VAL A 22 10.37 -3.85 4.96
N HIS A 23 10.55 -3.76 3.64
CA HIS A 23 11.79 -4.19 2.99
C HIS A 23 12.75 -3.05 2.69
N ASN A 24 12.24 -1.85 2.41
CA ASN A 24 13.05 -0.70 2.01
C ASN A 24 13.10 0.38 3.10
N ASN A 25 12.46 0.13 4.25
CA ASN A 25 12.44 1.04 5.40
C ASN A 25 11.92 2.44 5.02
N ALA A 26 11.04 2.49 4.01
CA ALA A 26 10.44 3.71 3.51
C ALA A 26 9.61 4.39 4.60
N SER A 27 9.55 5.72 4.53
CA SER A 27 8.72 6.51 5.41
C SER A 27 7.23 6.28 5.13
N VAL A 28 6.39 6.62 6.12
CA VAL A 28 4.93 6.48 5.98
C VAL A 28 4.40 7.36 4.84
N ASP A 29 5.00 8.54 4.63
CA ASP A 29 4.61 9.47 3.58
C ASP A 29 4.91 8.90 2.18
N GLU A 30 6.11 8.34 1.97
CA GLU A 30 6.48 7.67 0.72
C GLU A 30 5.56 6.48 0.42
N ALA A 31 5.25 5.68 1.44
CA ALA A 31 4.34 4.56 1.30
C ALA A 31 2.90 5.00 0.97
N TYR A 32 2.46 6.15 1.50
CA TYR A 32 1.17 6.74 1.18
C TYR A 32 1.11 7.25 -0.27
N GLU A 33 2.18 7.87 -0.77
CA GLU A 33 2.27 8.28 -2.18
C GLU A 33 2.17 7.06 -3.11
N ILE A 34 2.86 5.96 -2.79
CA ILE A 34 2.78 4.70 -3.55
C ILE A 34 1.35 4.14 -3.54
N TYR A 35 0.66 4.20 -2.39
CA TYR A 35 -0.73 3.79 -2.29
C TYR A 35 -1.66 4.64 -3.17
N GLU A 36 -1.48 5.96 -3.23
CA GLU A 36 -2.30 6.86 -4.05
C GLU A 36 -2.01 6.78 -5.56
N GLN A 37 -0.78 6.43 -5.95
CA GLN A 37 -0.42 6.26 -7.36
C GLN A 37 -1.08 5.04 -8.02
N VAL A 38 -1.53 4.06 -7.23
CA VAL A 38 -2.22 2.88 -7.76
C VAL A 38 -3.71 3.19 -7.99
N PRO A 39 -4.24 2.99 -9.20
CA PRO A 39 -5.66 3.23 -9.48
C PRO A 39 -6.55 2.39 -8.56
N LYS A 40 -7.45 3.07 -7.83
CA LYS A 40 -8.42 2.46 -6.92
C LYS A 40 -9.57 1.85 -7.74
N GLY A 41 -9.92 0.59 -7.48
CA GLY A 41 -11.09 -0.08 -8.09
C GLY A 41 -10.81 -1.16 -9.15
N LEU A 42 -9.83 -2.04 -8.92
CA LEU A 42 -9.69 -3.32 -9.65
C LEU A 42 -10.37 -4.47 -8.88
#